data_AF-A0A7S1CS85-F1
#
_entry.id   AF-A0A7S1CS85-F1
#
_cell.length_a   1.000
_cell.length_b   1.000
_cell.length_c   1.000
_cell.angle_alpha   90.00
_cell.angle_beta   90.00
_cell.angle_gamma   90.00
#
_symmetry.space_group_name_H-M   'P 1'
#
loop_
_entity.id
_entity.type
_entity.pdbx_description
1 polymer ?
#
loop_
_entity_poly.entity_id
_entity_poly.type
_entity_poly.pdbx_seq_one_letter_code
_entity_poly.pdbx_strand_id
1 'polypeptide(L)'
;EDEKWLDIRAASVRPIMEARLDVAVDKGCDAVEPDNMDGYTQDSGFDITAEEQLAYNKWMAAAAHERGLGVGLKNDLDQVEALVDDFDFAVNEQCWEYEECDALDPFVEAGKAVFGVEYEGDPEDFCPS
;
A
#
# COMPACT_ATOMS: atom_id res chain seq x y z
N GLU A 1 -5.26 14.21 -18.05
CA GLU A 1 -4.79 13.44 -16.89
C GLU A 1 -4.19 14.42 -15.90
N ASP A 2 -4.72 14.41 -14.68
CA ASP A 2 -4.37 15.37 -13.62
C ASP A 2 -3.42 14.77 -12.57
N GLU A 3 -2.96 13.53 -12.77
CA GLU A 3 -2.08 12.80 -11.85
C GLU A 3 -0.65 12.69 -12.38
N LYS A 4 0.32 12.73 -11.47
CA LYS A 4 1.74 12.60 -11.76
C LYS A 4 2.43 11.83 -10.64
N TRP A 5 3.34 10.95 -11.03
CA TRP A 5 4.24 10.27 -10.11
C TRP A 5 5.10 11.24 -9.29
N LEU A 6 5.46 10.80 -8.09
CA LEU A 6 6.35 11.51 -7.18
C LEU A 6 7.71 10.82 -7.16
N ASP A 7 8.80 11.60 -7.20
CA ASP A 7 10.09 11.08 -6.76
C ASP A 7 10.07 10.96 -5.23
N ILE A 8 9.75 9.77 -4.73
CA ILE A 8 9.62 9.45 -3.30
C ILE A 8 10.90 9.72 -2.47
N ARG A 9 12.04 9.91 -3.15
CA ARG A 9 13.34 10.21 -2.53
C ARG A 9 13.52 11.70 -2.27
N ALA A 10 12.71 12.55 -2.90
CA ALA A 10 12.81 13.98 -2.72
C ALA A 10 12.47 14.36 -1.27
N ALA A 11 13.36 15.13 -0.63
CA ALA A 11 13.24 15.51 0.78
C ALA A 11 11.93 16.27 1.11
N SER A 12 11.27 16.85 0.09
CA SER A 12 9.98 17.53 0.25
C SER A 12 8.79 16.58 0.37
N VAL A 13 8.89 15.32 -0.06
CA VAL A 13 7.76 14.37 -0.07
C VAL A 13 7.35 13.99 1.34
N ARG A 14 8.32 13.61 2.20
CA ARG A 14 8.03 13.12 3.55
C ARG A 14 7.24 14.13 4.41
N PRO A 15 7.63 15.41 4.49
CA PRO A 15 6.84 16.41 5.23
C PRO A 15 5.41 16.60 4.68
N ILE A 16 5.21 16.43 3.38
CA ILE A 16 3.86 16.54 2.77
C ILE A 16 3.00 15.35 3.20
N MET A 17 3.55 14.14 3.20
CA MET A 17 2.82 12.94 3.62
C MET A 17 2.56 12.93 5.11
N GLU A 18 3.52 13.34 5.94
CA GLU A 18 3.33 13.56 7.38
C GLU A 18 2.16 14.51 7.65
N ALA A 19 2.08 15.64 6.95
CA ALA A 19 0.96 16.57 7.08
C ALA A 19 -0.39 15.95 6.64
N ARG A 20 -0.40 15.01 5.69
CA ARG A 20 -1.61 14.28 5.30
C ARG A 20 -2.02 13.27 6.37
N LEU A 21 -1.05 12.58 6.99
CA LEU A 21 -1.31 11.70 8.12
C LEU A 21 -1.86 12.48 9.32
N ASP A 22 -1.32 13.68 9.60
CA ASP A 22 -1.86 14.57 10.65
C ASP A 22 -3.33 14.92 10.38
N VAL A 23 -3.69 15.19 9.11
CA VAL A 23 -5.10 15.40 8.73
C VAL A 23 -5.95 14.15 8.95
N ALA A 24 -5.42 12.94 8.75
CA ALA A 24 -6.15 11.70 9.04
C ALA A 24 -6.41 11.55 10.55
N VAL A 25 -5.42 11.87 11.39
CA VAL A 25 -5.59 11.92 12.86
C VAL A 25 -6.65 12.95 13.26
N ASP A 26 -6.57 14.17 12.74
CA ASP A 26 -7.51 15.25 13.07
C ASP A 26 -8.96 14.91 12.67
N LYS A 27 -9.13 14.06 11.65
CA LYS A 27 -10.44 13.55 11.21
C LYS A 27 -10.91 12.34 12.01
N GLY A 28 -10.08 11.78 12.87
CA GLY A 28 -10.39 10.60 13.67
C GLY A 28 -10.38 9.30 12.88
N CYS A 29 -9.54 9.20 11.83
CA CYS A 29 -9.34 7.94 11.12
C CYS A 29 -8.68 6.90 12.04
N ASP A 30 -9.11 5.63 11.94
CA ASP A 30 -8.46 4.52 12.64
C ASP A 30 -7.21 4.02 11.89
N ALA A 31 -7.23 4.13 10.55
CA ALA A 31 -6.15 3.71 9.67
C ALA A 31 -6.11 4.53 8.37
N VAL A 32 -5.01 4.40 7.64
CA VAL A 32 -4.82 4.98 6.30
C VAL A 32 -4.41 3.91 5.29
N GLU A 33 -4.75 4.15 4.02
CA GLU A 33 -4.27 3.38 2.88
C GLU A 33 -3.58 4.36 1.92
N PRO A 34 -2.25 4.47 1.97
CA PRO A 34 -1.49 5.27 1.02
C PRO A 34 -1.42 4.53 -0.32
N ASP A 35 -1.94 5.18 -1.37
CA ASP A 35 -1.97 4.63 -2.73
C ASP A 35 -0.63 4.83 -3.49
N ASN A 36 -0.46 4.14 -4.62
CA ASN A 36 0.72 4.19 -5.50
C ASN A 36 2.04 3.81 -4.81
N MET A 37 2.02 2.68 -4.07
CA MET A 37 3.16 2.19 -3.28
C MET A 37 4.15 1.32 -4.06
N ASP A 38 3.97 1.20 -5.37
CA ASP A 38 4.72 0.32 -6.29
C ASP A 38 5.38 1.09 -7.45
N GLY A 39 5.62 2.40 -7.30
CA GLY A 39 6.09 3.27 -8.39
C GLY A 39 7.40 2.86 -9.09
N TYR A 40 8.19 1.96 -8.51
CA TYR A 40 9.38 1.37 -9.15
C TYR A 40 9.07 0.36 -10.26
N THR A 41 7.86 -0.21 -10.30
CA THR A 41 7.41 -1.12 -11.36
C THR A 41 6.73 -0.37 -12.51
N GLN A 42 6.51 0.93 -12.34
CA GLN A 42 5.69 1.78 -13.23
C GLN A 42 6.56 2.70 -14.09
N ASP A 43 6.01 3.21 -15.22
CA ASP A 43 6.65 4.29 -16.01
C ASP A 43 6.49 5.64 -15.30
N SER A 44 7.16 5.78 -14.16
CA SER A 44 7.03 6.92 -13.27
C SER A 44 7.74 8.18 -13.78
N GLY A 45 8.60 8.04 -14.78
CA GLY A 45 9.54 9.08 -15.19
C GLY A 45 10.72 9.28 -14.23
N PHE A 46 10.84 8.45 -13.19
CA PHE A 46 11.95 8.44 -12.24
C PHE A 46 12.59 7.05 -12.19
N ASP A 47 13.92 7.01 -12.06
CA ASP A 47 14.66 5.77 -11.82
C ASP A 47 14.59 5.44 -10.32
N ILE A 48 13.41 5.00 -9.87
CA ILE A 48 13.16 4.52 -8.50
C ILE A 48 13.49 3.03 -8.47
N THR A 49 14.38 2.64 -7.59
CA THR A 49 14.73 1.23 -7.38
C THR A 49 13.75 0.54 -6.42
N ALA A 50 13.66 -0.78 -6.49
CA ALA A 50 12.90 -1.58 -5.53
C ALA A 50 13.33 -1.31 -4.07
N GLU A 51 14.63 -1.15 -3.81
CA GLU A 51 15.15 -0.83 -2.47
C GLU A 51 14.71 0.55 -1.97
N GLU A 52 14.66 1.55 -2.86
CA GLU A 52 14.18 2.89 -2.52
C GLU A 52 12.67 2.90 -2.25
N GLN A 53 11.88 2.16 -3.03
CA GLN A 53 10.45 1.98 -2.75
C GLN A 53 10.24 1.28 -1.40
N LEU A 54 10.95 0.18 -1.15
CA LEU A 54 10.86 -0.58 0.09
C LEU A 54 11.17 0.32 1.30
N ALA A 55 12.23 1.13 1.21
CA ALA A 55 12.61 2.05 2.27
C ALA A 55 11.57 3.16 2.49
N TYR A 56 10.91 3.63 1.43
CA TYR A 56 9.82 4.60 1.54
C TYR A 56 8.56 3.96 2.16
N ASN A 57 8.19 2.75 1.74
CA ASN A 57 7.02 2.03 2.22
C ASN A 57 7.13 1.72 3.72
N LYS A 58 8.30 1.23 4.19
CA LYS A 58 8.58 1.05 5.62
C LYS A 58 8.53 2.37 6.40
N TRP A 59 9.05 3.45 5.82
CA TRP A 59 8.96 4.78 6.45
C TRP A 59 7.51 5.27 6.57
N MET A 60 6.68 5.10 5.54
CA MET A 60 5.27 5.49 5.57
C MET A 60 4.53 4.74 6.68
N ALA A 61 4.75 3.43 6.79
CA ALA A 61 4.14 2.62 7.83
C ALA A 61 4.53 3.09 9.23
N ALA A 62 5.84 3.28 9.48
CA ALA A 62 6.33 3.83 10.74
C ALA A 62 5.74 5.22 11.06
N ALA A 63 5.63 6.11 10.06
CA ALA A 63 5.08 7.45 10.24
C ALA A 63 3.59 7.42 10.59
N ALA A 64 2.81 6.46 10.06
CA ALA A 64 1.42 6.23 10.44
C ALA A 64 1.32 5.69 11.87
N HIS A 65 2.14 4.69 12.22
CA HIS A 65 2.16 4.10 13.57
C HIS A 65 2.58 5.10 14.66
N GLU A 66 3.53 5.99 14.39
CA GLU A 66 3.91 7.08 15.32
C GLU A 66 2.73 7.99 15.67
N ARG A 67 1.72 8.05 14.80
CA ARG A 67 0.49 8.82 14.97
C ARG A 67 -0.67 8.00 15.55
N GLY A 68 -0.44 6.72 15.84
CA GLY A 68 -1.46 5.80 16.34
C GLY A 68 -2.47 5.36 15.27
N LEU A 69 -2.14 5.52 13.99
CA LEU A 69 -2.96 5.04 12.87
C LEU A 69 -2.51 3.63 12.49
N GLY A 70 -3.46 2.76 12.13
CA GLY A 70 -3.15 1.58 11.32
C GLY A 70 -2.79 1.96 9.88
N VAL A 71 -2.14 1.07 9.14
CA VAL A 71 -1.74 1.32 7.75
C VAL A 71 -1.86 0.08 6.86
N GLY A 72 -2.47 0.27 5.69
CA GLY A 72 -2.62 -0.76 4.66
C GLY A 72 -1.55 -0.70 3.58
N LEU A 73 -1.00 -1.85 3.17
CA LEU A 73 -0.16 -1.93 1.97
C LEU A 73 -1.07 -2.00 0.74
N LYS A 74 -0.96 -1.01 -0.15
CA LYS A 74 -1.65 -1.01 -1.43
C LYS A 74 -0.81 -1.70 -2.49
N ASN A 75 -1.31 -2.79 -3.06
CA ASN A 75 -0.61 -3.56 -4.10
C ASN A 75 0.84 -3.90 -3.70
N ASP A 76 1.84 -3.56 -4.53
CA ASP A 76 3.28 -3.84 -4.32
C ASP A 76 3.57 -5.32 -3.96
N LEU A 77 2.96 -6.23 -4.73
CA LEU A 77 2.97 -7.67 -4.49
C LEU A 77 4.40 -8.24 -4.39
N ASP A 78 5.31 -7.73 -5.22
CA ASP A 78 6.72 -8.13 -5.28
C ASP A 78 7.48 -7.88 -3.95
N GLN A 79 6.97 -7.00 -3.07
CA GLN A 79 7.61 -6.66 -1.80
C GLN A 79 6.84 -7.12 -0.57
N VAL A 80 5.73 -7.86 -0.73
CA VAL A 80 4.89 -8.31 0.39
C VAL A 80 5.69 -9.03 1.47
N GLU A 81 6.55 -9.99 1.12
CA GLU A 81 7.38 -10.71 2.11
C GLU A 81 8.26 -9.77 2.96
N ALA A 82 8.74 -8.68 2.37
CA ALA A 82 9.61 -7.73 3.05
C ALA A 82 8.83 -6.65 3.84
N LEU A 83 7.55 -6.46 3.56
CA LEU A 83 6.69 -5.41 4.11
C LEU A 83 5.60 -5.94 5.05
N VAL A 84 5.31 -7.23 5.05
CA VAL A 84 4.21 -7.81 5.82
C VAL A 84 4.31 -7.47 7.30
N ASP A 85 5.50 -7.41 7.89
CA ASP A 85 5.68 -7.07 9.31
C ASP A 85 5.48 -5.58 9.63
N ASP A 86 5.61 -4.69 8.63
CA ASP A 86 5.49 -3.25 8.80
C ASP A 86 4.04 -2.74 8.64
N PHE A 87 3.19 -3.44 7.89
CA PHE A 87 1.80 -3.03 7.61
C PHE A 87 0.77 -3.83 8.42
N ASP A 88 -0.41 -3.25 8.67
CA ASP A 88 -1.46 -3.86 9.50
C ASP A 88 -2.46 -4.71 8.70
N PHE A 89 -2.59 -4.40 7.41
CA PHE A 89 -3.44 -5.11 6.44
C PHE A 89 -2.93 -4.85 5.02
N ALA A 90 -3.48 -5.55 4.05
CA ALA A 90 -3.29 -5.25 2.63
C ALA A 90 -4.59 -4.78 1.98
N VAL A 91 -4.47 -3.91 0.98
CA VAL A 91 -5.53 -3.59 0.03
C VAL A 91 -4.98 -3.94 -1.35
N ASN A 92 -5.61 -4.88 -2.03
CA ASN A 92 -5.20 -5.30 -3.35
C ASN A 92 -6.33 -5.10 -4.34
N GLU A 93 -5.96 -4.67 -5.53
CA GLU A 93 -6.85 -4.62 -6.68
C GLU A 93 -6.54 -5.77 -7.62
N GLN A 94 -7.58 -6.49 -8.03
CA GLN A 94 -7.57 -7.39 -9.17
C GLN A 94 -6.67 -8.62 -9.08
N CYS A 95 -6.31 -9.08 -7.87
CA CYS A 95 -5.50 -10.29 -7.78
C CYS A 95 -6.19 -11.52 -8.39
N TRP A 96 -7.54 -11.55 -8.42
CA TRP A 96 -8.26 -12.65 -9.03
C TRP A 96 -8.16 -12.59 -10.55
N GLU A 97 -8.42 -11.43 -11.15
CA GLU A 97 -8.32 -11.20 -12.60
C GLU A 97 -6.92 -11.53 -13.13
N TYR A 98 -5.88 -11.19 -12.36
CA TYR A 98 -4.49 -11.40 -12.78
C TYR A 98 -3.84 -12.69 -12.24
N GLU A 99 -4.62 -13.57 -11.60
CA GLU A 99 -4.16 -14.84 -11.02
C GLU A 99 -2.94 -14.66 -10.07
N GLU A 100 -2.96 -13.61 -9.25
CA GLU A 100 -1.83 -13.18 -8.39
C GLU A 100 -2.17 -13.15 -6.89
N CYS A 101 -3.32 -13.69 -6.47
CA CYS A 101 -3.76 -13.63 -5.07
C CYS A 101 -2.81 -14.35 -4.09
N ASP A 102 -2.11 -15.40 -4.54
CA ASP A 102 -1.15 -16.15 -3.72
C ASP A 102 -0.02 -15.25 -3.18
N ALA A 103 0.31 -14.14 -3.86
CA ALA A 103 1.31 -13.18 -3.39
C ALA A 103 0.91 -12.50 -2.06
N LEU A 104 -0.37 -12.53 -1.69
CA LEU A 104 -0.92 -11.92 -0.47
C LEU A 104 -1.03 -12.90 0.69
N ASP A 105 -0.77 -14.20 0.47
CA ASP A 105 -0.77 -15.23 1.52
C ASP A 105 0.04 -14.84 2.76
N PRO A 106 1.22 -14.17 2.68
CA PRO A 106 1.96 -13.76 3.86
C PRO A 106 1.14 -12.89 4.83
N PHE A 107 0.25 -12.03 4.35
CA PHE A 107 -0.65 -11.26 5.22
C PHE A 107 -1.65 -12.17 5.94
N VAL A 108 -2.27 -13.10 5.21
CA VAL A 108 -3.25 -14.05 5.77
C VAL A 108 -2.58 -14.97 6.79
N GLU A 109 -1.40 -15.51 6.48
CA GLU A 109 -0.61 -16.36 7.38
C GLU A 109 -0.17 -15.61 8.65
N ALA A 110 0.12 -14.32 8.54
CA ALA A 110 0.40 -13.44 9.68
C ALA A 110 -0.86 -13.06 10.49
N GLY A 111 -2.05 -13.52 10.08
CA GLY A 111 -3.32 -13.19 10.73
C GLY A 111 -3.82 -11.77 10.45
N LYS A 112 -3.36 -11.16 9.35
CA LYS A 112 -3.73 -9.82 8.91
C LYS A 112 -4.78 -9.88 7.81
N ALA A 113 -5.64 -8.86 7.76
CA ALA A 113 -6.69 -8.79 6.75
C ALA A 113 -6.11 -8.45 5.36
N VAL A 114 -6.72 -9.01 4.32
CA VAL A 114 -6.52 -8.61 2.93
C VAL A 114 -7.87 -8.14 2.41
N PHE A 115 -7.96 -6.86 2.05
CA PHE A 115 -9.15 -6.27 1.43
C PHE A 115 -9.00 -6.28 -0.09
N GLY A 116 -9.63 -7.26 -0.74
CA GLY A 116 -9.61 -7.38 -2.20
C GLY A 116 -10.66 -6.50 -2.88
N VAL A 117 -10.30 -5.92 -4.03
CA VAL A 117 -11.18 -5.14 -4.90
C VAL A 117 -11.10 -5.69 -6.32
N GLU A 118 -12.24 -6.13 -6.85
CA GLU A 118 -12.39 -6.54 -8.24
C GLU A 118 -13.30 -5.56 -8.97
N TYR A 119 -12.87 -5.14 -10.16
CA TYR A 119 -13.61 -4.17 -10.98
C TYR A 119 -14.45 -4.84 -12.08
N GLU A 120 -14.20 -6.12 -12.33
CA GLU A 120 -14.91 -6.96 -13.28
C GLU A 120 -15.23 -8.33 -12.65
N GLY A 121 -16.02 -9.17 -13.33
CA GLY A 121 -16.40 -10.50 -12.84
C GLY A 121 -17.64 -10.55 -11.95
N ASP A 122 -18.02 -11.77 -11.56
CA ASP A 122 -19.12 -12.03 -10.61
C ASP A 122 -18.54 -12.17 -9.19
N PRO A 123 -18.99 -11.38 -8.20
CA PRO A 123 -18.54 -11.50 -6.81
C PRO A 123 -18.65 -12.91 -6.21
N GLU A 124 -19.57 -13.76 -6.69
CA GLU A 124 -19.67 -15.13 -6.20
C GLU A 124 -18.44 -15.99 -6.57
N ASP A 125 -17.71 -15.63 -7.63
CA ASP A 125 -16.54 -16.38 -8.09
C ASP A 125 -15.31 -16.17 -7.19
N PHE A 126 -15.17 -14.99 -6.58
CA PHE A 126 -13.99 -14.59 -5.80
C PHE A 126 -14.28 -14.20 -4.34
N CYS A 127 -15.54 -14.02 -3.95
CA CYS A 127 -15.97 -13.77 -2.58
C CYS A 127 -17.20 -14.64 -2.22
N PRO A 128 -17.04 -15.98 -2.17
CA PRO A 128 -18.15 -16.88 -1.88
C PRO A 128 -18.66 -16.69 -0.44
N SER A 129 -19.99 -16.67 -0.29
CA SER A 129 -20.72 -16.45 0.97
C SER A 129 -20.70 -17.63 1.95
#